data_AF-X1BRH9-F1
#
_entry.id   AF-X1BRH9-F1
#
_cell.length_a   1.000
_cell.length_b   1.000
_cell.length_c   1.000
_cell.angle_alpha   90.00
_cell.angle_beta   90.00
_cell.angle_gamma   90.00
#
_symmetry.space_group_name_H-M   'P 1'
#
loop_
_entity.id
_entity.type
_entity.pdbx_description
1 polymer ?
#
loop_
_entity_poly.entity_id
_entity_poly.type
_entity_poly.pdbx_seq_one_letter_code
_entity_poly.pdbx_strand_id
1 'polypeptide(L)'
;MDPEKLIISGGNRLQGTVRIDGAKNSALSIMAAALLTKDVCILRTRRNTEEKFEKYGALFLLFFVAIPLPVTGAWTGSAAAFIFGIRFWYAFPTIVGGVMIAGIIVTLTSLGIINFI
;
A
#
# COMPACT_ATOMS: atom_id res chain seq x y z
N MET A 1 16.06 40.00 -5.24
CA MET A 1 16.62 38.97 -4.34
C MET A 1 16.62 37.68 -5.14
N ASP A 2 17.79 37.19 -5.56
CA ASP A 2 17.89 36.00 -6.41
C ASP A 2 17.68 34.72 -5.58
N PRO A 3 16.72 33.85 -5.95
CA PRO A 3 16.28 32.74 -5.11
C PRO A 3 17.29 31.58 -4.97
N GLU A 4 18.39 31.57 -5.73
CA GLU A 4 19.32 30.43 -5.79
C GLU A 4 20.67 30.68 -5.09
N LYS A 5 20.88 31.86 -4.50
CA LYS A 5 22.18 32.21 -3.93
C LYS A 5 22.24 31.90 -2.44
N LEU A 6 23.05 30.92 -2.05
CA LEU A 6 23.41 30.68 -0.66
C LEU A 6 24.63 31.53 -0.26
N ILE A 7 24.46 32.49 0.64
CA ILE A 7 25.55 33.31 1.18
C ILE A 7 26.00 32.68 2.50
N ILE A 8 27.27 32.24 2.56
CA ILE A 8 27.85 31.60 3.74
C ILE A 8 28.88 32.56 4.36
N SER A 9 28.73 32.86 5.65
CA SER A 9 29.71 33.63 6.45
C SER A 9 30.64 32.68 7.19
N GLY A 10 31.95 32.77 6.93
CA GLY A 10 32.97 31.94 7.59
C GLY A 10 33.26 32.34 9.04
N GLY A 11 34.14 31.58 9.70
CA GLY A 11 34.69 31.90 11.04
C GLY A 11 34.14 31.07 12.19
N ASN A 12 33.12 30.24 11.95
CA ASN A 12 32.48 29.42 12.99
C ASN A 12 32.89 27.94 12.87
N ARG A 13 33.26 27.31 14.00
CA ARG A 13 33.46 25.85 14.06
C ARG A 13 32.10 25.15 14.03
N LEU A 14 31.92 24.19 13.13
CA LEU A 14 30.72 23.35 13.06
C LEU A 14 30.69 22.39 14.27
N GLN A 15 29.52 22.25 14.89
CA GLN A 15 29.25 21.29 15.97
C GLN A 15 27.87 20.67 15.75
N GLY A 16 27.75 19.35 15.87
CA GLY A 16 26.47 18.64 15.73
C GLY A 16 26.59 17.33 14.95
N THR A 17 25.44 16.78 14.57
CA THR A 17 25.33 15.58 13.74
C THR A 17 24.46 15.89 12.52
N VAL A 18 24.80 15.27 11.38
CA VAL A 18 24.05 15.43 10.12
C VAL A 18 23.55 14.05 9.70
N ARG A 19 22.27 13.98 9.32
CA ARG A 19 21.70 12.78 8.73
C ARG A 19 22.21 12.66 7.29
N ILE A 20 22.91 11.56 6.99
CA ILE A 20 23.38 11.27 5.64
C ILE A 20 22.25 10.61 4.85
N ASP A 21 21.93 11.18 3.69
CA ASP A 21 20.98 10.59 2.75
C ASP A 21 21.60 9.42 1.97
N GLY A 22 20.74 8.62 1.33
CA GLY A 22 21.18 7.49 0.52
C GLY A 22 22.12 7.90 -0.62
N ALA A 23 23.11 7.06 -0.92
CA ALA A 23 24.09 7.32 -1.96
C ALA A 23 23.44 7.38 -3.36
N LYS A 24 23.42 8.57 -3.97
CA LYS A 24 22.85 8.80 -5.31
C LYS A 24 23.43 7.87 -6.38
N ASN A 25 24.74 7.59 -6.32
CA ASN A 25 25.41 6.72 -7.29
C ASN A 25 24.99 5.25 -7.16
N SER A 26 24.63 4.79 -5.96
CA SER A 26 24.14 3.42 -5.74
C SER A 26 22.69 3.23 -6.21
N ALA A 27 21.88 4.30 -6.20
CA ALA A 27 20.52 4.23 -6.73
C ALA A 27 20.51 3.95 -8.24
N LEU A 28 21.50 4.45 -8.99
CA LEU A 28 21.60 4.29 -10.43
C LEU A 28 21.77 2.82 -10.84
N SER A 29 22.70 2.10 -10.22
CA SER A 29 22.95 0.67 -10.52
C SER A 29 21.77 -0.21 -10.12
N ILE A 30 21.09 0.12 -9.03
CA ILE A 30 19.90 -0.59 -8.54
C ILE A 30 18.70 -0.41 -9.49
N MET A 31 18.47 0.81 -10.00
CA MET A 31 17.43 1.05 -11.00
C MET A 31 17.71 0.28 -12.29
N ALA A 32 18.97 0.23 -12.75
CA ALA A 32 19.34 -0.56 -13.92
C ALA A 32 19.04 -2.05 -13.72
N ALA A 33 19.35 -2.61 -12.54
CA ALA A 33 19.03 -3.99 -12.21
C ALA A 33 17.52 -4.26 -12.16
N ALA A 34 16.71 -3.33 -11.65
CA ALA A 34 15.25 -3.45 -11.60
C ALA A 34 14.60 -3.45 -13.00
N LEU A 35 15.27 -2.91 -14.02
CA LEU A 35 14.80 -2.97 -15.41
C LEU A 35 14.97 -4.36 -16.05
N LEU A 36 15.92 -5.17 -15.56
CA LEU A 36 16.13 -6.54 -16.03
C LEU A 36 15.11 -7.52 -15.44
N THR A 37 14.43 -7.15 -14.36
CA THR A 37 13.37 -7.95 -13.74
C THR A 37 12.01 -7.60 -14.32
N LYS A 38 11.20 -8.61 -14.65
CA LYS A 38 9.85 -8.39 -15.20
C LYS A 38 8.83 -7.95 -14.13
N ASP A 39 9.17 -8.15 -12.86
CA ASP A 39 8.35 -7.84 -11.70
C ASP A 39 8.86 -6.59 -10.96
N VAL A 40 7.99 -5.98 -10.15
CA VAL A 40 8.34 -4.80 -9.35
C VAL A 40 9.40 -5.16 -8.30
N CYS A 41 10.59 -4.58 -8.42
CA CYS A 41 11.71 -4.86 -7.52
C CYS A 41 11.61 -4.01 -6.23
N ILE A 42 11.13 -4.60 -5.14
CA ILE A 42 10.99 -3.92 -3.84
C ILE A 42 12.28 -4.08 -3.03
N LEU A 43 12.98 -2.98 -2.83
CA LEU A 43 14.25 -2.95 -2.08
C LEU A 43 13.94 -2.74 -0.60
N ARG A 44 13.96 -3.83 0.18
CA ARG A 44 13.79 -3.76 1.64
C ARG A 44 15.15 -3.71 2.32
N THR A 45 15.49 -2.55 2.88
CA THR A 45 16.47 -2.49 3.98
C THR A 45 15.85 -3.21 5.18
N ARG A 46 16.19 -4.47 5.41
CA ARG A 46 15.55 -5.35 6.41
C ARG A 46 15.55 -4.71 7.81
N ARG A 47 14.36 -4.42 8.36
CA ARG A 47 14.08 -4.28 9.80
C ARG A 47 12.55 -4.23 10.06
N ASN A 48 11.89 -5.35 10.40
CA ASN A 48 10.57 -5.40 11.09
C ASN A 48 9.27 -4.84 10.40
N THR A 49 8.96 -5.17 9.14
CA THR A 49 7.74 -4.64 8.46
C THR A 49 6.83 -5.70 7.81
N GLU A 50 6.77 -6.93 8.33
CA GLU A 50 5.91 -7.98 7.77
C GLU A 50 4.49 -7.96 8.37
N GLU A 51 4.35 -7.82 9.69
CA GLU A 51 3.04 -7.81 10.36
C GLU A 51 2.15 -6.61 9.99
N LYS A 52 2.74 -5.44 9.74
CA LYS A 52 1.98 -4.26 9.29
C LYS A 52 1.39 -4.51 7.91
N PHE A 53 2.15 -5.15 7.03
CA PHE A 53 1.72 -5.41 5.65
C PHE A 53 0.53 -6.37 5.59
N GLU A 54 0.50 -7.42 6.42
CA GLU A 54 -0.64 -8.33 6.53
C GLU A 54 -1.93 -7.62 6.99
N LYS A 55 -1.83 -6.75 8.00
CA LYS A 55 -2.99 -6.00 8.52
C LYS A 55 -3.54 -4.97 7.53
N TYR A 56 -2.67 -4.22 6.86
CA TYR A 56 -3.08 -3.26 5.84
C TYR A 56 -3.65 -3.97 4.60
N GLY A 57 -3.08 -5.10 4.20
CA GLY A 57 -3.60 -5.95 3.12
C GLY A 57 -4.99 -6.50 3.43
N ALA A 58 -5.21 -7.01 4.65
CA ALA A 58 -6.53 -7.49 5.09
C ALA A 58 -7.57 -6.36 5.13
N LEU A 59 -7.19 -5.16 5.60
CA LEU A 59 -8.11 -4.03 5.62
C LEU A 59 -8.51 -3.58 4.20
N PHE A 60 -7.56 -3.52 3.27
CA PHE A 60 -7.83 -3.24 1.85
C PHE A 60 -8.78 -4.28 1.25
N LEU A 61 -8.53 -5.55 1.54
CA LEU A 61 -9.36 -6.66 1.05
C LEU A 61 -10.81 -6.56 1.51
N LEU A 62 -11.03 -6.17 2.76
CA LEU A 62 -12.37 -5.99 3.32
C LEU A 62 -13.17 -4.94 2.54
N PHE A 63 -12.59 -3.74 2.37
CA PHE A 63 -13.25 -2.66 1.67
C PHE A 63 -13.46 -2.98 0.18
N PHE A 64 -12.51 -3.65 -0.45
CA PHE A 64 -12.63 -4.09 -1.83
C PHE A 64 -13.81 -5.05 -2.04
N VAL A 65 -14.03 -5.99 -1.13
CA VAL A 65 -15.14 -6.96 -1.21
C VAL A 65 -16.47 -6.36 -0.76
N ALA A 66 -16.46 -5.40 0.18
CA ALA A 66 -17.68 -4.81 0.75
C ALA A 66 -18.39 -3.83 -0.20
N ILE A 67 -17.66 -3.18 -1.12
CA ILE A 67 -18.29 -2.30 -2.12
C ILE A 67 -18.96 -3.20 -3.17
N PRO A 68 -20.30 -3.10 -3.37
CA PRO A 68 -21.02 -3.96 -4.29
C PRO A 68 -20.89 -3.45 -5.74
N LEU A 69 -19.68 -3.48 -6.29
CA LEU A 69 -19.48 -3.24 -7.71
C LEU A 69 -19.68 -4.57 -8.48
N PRO A 70 -20.18 -4.53 -9.72
CA PRO A 70 -20.03 -5.67 -10.60
C PRO A 70 -18.52 -5.95 -10.70
N VAL A 71 -18.11 -7.21 -10.50
CA VAL A 71 -16.71 -7.70 -10.44
C VAL A 71 -16.07 -7.75 -9.03
N THR A 72 -16.56 -7.02 -8.02
CA THR A 72 -16.05 -7.15 -6.64
C THR A 72 -16.82 -8.21 -5.87
N GLY A 73 -16.11 -9.18 -5.28
CA GLY A 73 -16.74 -10.28 -4.54
C GLY A 73 -15.74 -11.30 -4.01
N ALA A 74 -16.25 -12.44 -3.53
CA ALA A 74 -15.41 -13.48 -2.94
C ALA A 74 -14.33 -14.02 -3.90
N TRP A 75 -14.65 -14.13 -5.20
CA TRP A 75 -13.74 -14.66 -6.22
C TRP A 75 -12.56 -13.71 -6.50
N THR A 76 -12.82 -12.41 -6.65
CA THR A 76 -11.77 -11.39 -6.82
C THR A 76 -11.04 -11.09 -5.52
N GLY A 77 -11.73 -11.15 -4.38
CA GLY A 77 -11.10 -11.08 -3.05
C GLY A 77 -10.14 -12.26 -2.81
N SER A 78 -10.47 -13.47 -3.26
CA SER A 78 -9.57 -14.63 -3.13
C SER A 78 -8.34 -14.49 -4.02
N ALA A 79 -8.50 -14.01 -5.25
CA ALA A 79 -7.37 -13.71 -6.15
C ALA A 79 -6.48 -12.60 -5.59
N ALA A 80 -7.07 -11.52 -5.06
CA ALA A 80 -6.33 -10.45 -4.41
C ALA A 80 -5.58 -10.95 -3.17
N ALA A 81 -6.21 -11.75 -2.31
CA ALA A 81 -5.54 -12.32 -1.12
C ALA A 81 -4.32 -13.18 -1.49
N PHE A 82 -4.40 -13.93 -2.60
CA PHE A 82 -3.29 -14.70 -3.15
C PHE A 82 -2.16 -13.79 -3.66
N ILE A 83 -2.48 -12.72 -4.39
CA ILE A 83 -1.51 -11.75 -4.90
C ILE A 83 -0.81 -10.97 -3.77
N PHE A 84 -1.56 -10.56 -2.75
CA PHE A 84 -1.02 -9.82 -1.60
C PHE A 84 -0.34 -10.71 -0.55
N GLY A 85 -0.34 -12.05 -0.74
CA GLY A 85 0.32 -12.99 0.15
C GLY A 85 -0.25 -13.00 1.57
N ILE A 86 -1.56 -12.73 1.73
CA ILE A 86 -2.21 -12.70 3.04
C ILE A 86 -2.42 -14.14 3.50
N ARG A 87 -2.04 -14.43 4.76
CA ARG A 87 -2.30 -15.74 5.37
C ARG A 87 -3.79 -16.11 5.29
N PHE A 88 -4.07 -17.36 4.91
CA PHE A 88 -5.42 -17.91 4.77
C PHE A 88 -6.33 -17.66 5.99
N TRP A 89 -5.77 -17.77 7.20
CA TRP A 89 -6.50 -17.55 8.45
C TRP A 89 -6.96 -16.12 8.69
N TYR A 90 -6.32 -15.12 8.07
CA TYR A 90 -6.79 -13.73 8.11
C TYR A 90 -7.65 -13.40 6.89
N ALA A 91 -7.30 -13.91 5.71
CA ALA A 91 -8.05 -13.65 4.47
C ALA A 91 -9.49 -14.19 4.53
N PHE A 92 -9.70 -15.40 5.06
CA PHE A 92 -11.01 -16.04 5.11
C PHE A 92 -12.07 -15.22 5.89
N PRO A 93 -11.86 -14.85 7.18
CA PRO A 93 -12.86 -14.08 7.92
C PRO A 93 -13.09 -12.69 7.33
N THR A 94 -12.06 -12.07 6.74
CA THR A 94 -12.17 -10.76 6.08
C THR A 94 -13.04 -10.82 4.83
N ILE A 95 -12.87 -11.83 3.97
CA ILE A 95 -13.70 -11.99 2.76
C ILE A 95 -15.16 -12.26 3.14
N VAL A 96 -15.40 -13.15 4.11
CA VAL A 96 -16.75 -13.46 4.59
C VAL A 96 -17.43 -12.23 5.17
N GLY A 97 -16.72 -11.45 6.00
CA GLY A 97 -17.23 -10.18 6.53
C GLY A 97 -17.58 -9.18 5.44
N GLY A 98 -16.72 -9.04 4.42
CA GLY A 98 -16.97 -8.14 3.28
C GLY A 98 -18.21 -8.55 2.47
N VAL A 99 -18.37 -9.85 2.18
CA VAL A 99 -19.53 -10.37 1.43
C VAL A 99 -20.84 -10.15 2.19
N MET A 100 -20.85 -10.32 3.51
CA MET A 100 -22.02 -10.04 4.34
C MET A 100 -22.40 -8.56 4.29
N ILE A 101 -21.42 -7.66 4.37
CA ILE A 101 -21.65 -6.21 4.26
C ILE A 101 -22.19 -5.85 2.86
N ALA A 102 -21.58 -6.37 1.80
CA ALA A 102 -22.04 -6.16 0.43
C ALA A 102 -23.48 -6.66 0.23
N GLY A 103 -23.81 -7.85 0.77
CA GLY A 103 -25.15 -8.41 0.71
C GLY A 103 -26.20 -7.53 1.41
N ILE A 104 -25.87 -6.96 2.58
CA ILE A 104 -26.76 -6.02 3.29
C ILE A 104 -26.98 -4.76 2.44
N ILE A 105 -25.91 -4.18 1.89
CA ILE A 105 -26.00 -2.97 1.06
C ILE A 105 -26.86 -3.24 -0.19
N VAL A 106 -26.58 -4.31 -0.93
CA VAL A 106 -27.33 -4.69 -2.14
C VAL A 106 -28.79 -4.95 -1.83
N THR A 107 -29.09 -5.63 -0.72
CA THR A 107 -30.47 -5.91 -0.32
C THR A 107 -31.22 -4.63 0.03
N LEU A 108 -30.60 -3.70 0.78
CA LEU A 108 -31.19 -2.40 1.12
C LEU A 108 -31.42 -1.52 -0.11
N THR A 109 -30.48 -1.50 -1.05
CA THR A 109 -30.64 -0.79 -2.34
C THR A 109 -31.72 -1.45 -3.21
N SER A 110 -31.74 -2.78 -3.29
CA SER A 110 -32.72 -3.53 -4.11
C SER A 110 -34.15 -3.42 -3.57
N LEU A 111 -34.33 -3.27 -2.26
CA LEU A 111 -35.64 -3.03 -1.62
C LEU A 111 -36.12 -1.57 -1.80
N GLY A 112 -35.33 -0.68 -2.42
CA GLY A 112 -35.69 0.71 -2.65
C GLY A 112 -35.68 1.58 -1.38
N ILE A 113 -35.08 1.08 -0.29
CA ILE A 113 -34.94 1.82 0.98
C ILE A 113 -33.88 2.92 0.84
N ILE A 114 -32.87 2.68 0.00
CA ILE A 114 -31.80 3.62 -0.31
C ILE A 114 -31.91 3.94 -1.81
N ASN A 115 -32.58 5.04 -2.15
CA ASN A 115 -32.59 5.55 -3.53
C ASN A 115 -31.20 6.15 -3.84
N PHE A 116 -30.45 5.48 -4.72
CA PHE A 116 -29.22 6.07 -5.28
C PHE A 116 -29.53 6.95 -6.52
N ILE A 117 -30.76 6.92 -7.03
CA ILE A 117 -31.39 7.98 -7.82
C ILE A 117 -32.90 7.73 -7.92
#